data_AF-A0AA96QJG6-F1
#
_entry.id   AF-A0AA96QJG6-F1
#
_cell.length_a   1.000
_cell.length_b   1.000
_cell.length_c   1.000
_cell.angle_alpha   90.00
_cell.angle_beta   90.00
_cell.angle_gamma   90.00
#
_symmetry.space_group_name_H-M   'P 1'
#
loop_
_entity.id
_entity.type
_entity.pdbx_description
1 polymer ?
#
loop_
_entity_poly.entity_id
_entity_poly.type
_entity_poly.pdbx_seq_one_letter_code
_entity_poly.pdbx_strand_id
1 'polypeptide(L)'
;MPPSRPPSPSLRTVAAGVTALTVALAGCTGAGPAPDAAPAVATGSVLDLTHVHGAALDPGDGTLLLATHHGLLELGDGGPVAVGPVIDLMGFAVVGPDHYLASGHPGPQVDLPQPVGLIESTDGGRTWTPVSRQGRSDFHALTVSDAGVLGYDGSLVRSGDGRAWEQLPIGAEPHTLAAAPDGTSVLATTQEGLQRSTDGGASWTAVEGAPLLQVVTWAGGAAVGVDPAGTVWTSEDGASTWRRGAALGSPPQAVAATAGPDGLRVVVVTADGVVESGDGGRTTTAVPLG
;
A
#
# COMPACT_ATOMS: atom_id res chain seq x y z
N MET A 1 -55.74 -39.59 31.95
CA MET A 1 -54.81 -39.88 33.06
C MET A 1 -53.38 -39.61 32.57
N PRO A 2 -52.82 -38.41 32.79
CA PRO A 2 -51.41 -38.09 32.50
C PRO A 2 -50.57 -38.11 33.79
N PRO A 3 -49.28 -38.47 33.76
CA PRO A 3 -48.42 -38.45 34.95
C PRO A 3 -47.89 -37.04 35.27
N SER A 4 -47.81 -36.82 36.58
CA SER A 4 -47.54 -35.58 37.32
C SER A 4 -46.07 -35.14 37.36
N ARG A 5 -45.88 -33.82 37.33
CA ARG A 5 -44.61 -33.07 37.57
C ARG A 5 -44.10 -33.25 39.00
N PRO A 6 -42.78 -33.43 39.25
CA PRO A 6 -42.20 -33.29 40.58
C PRO A 6 -41.82 -31.83 40.93
N PRO A 7 -41.76 -31.48 42.23
CA PRO A 7 -41.61 -30.10 42.72
C PRO A 7 -40.16 -29.61 42.85
N SER A 8 -40.01 -28.29 42.84
CA SER A 8 -38.79 -27.49 43.02
C SER A 8 -38.25 -27.51 44.46
N PRO A 9 -36.92 -27.53 44.68
CA PRO A 9 -36.35 -27.35 46.01
C PRO A 9 -36.08 -25.88 46.37
N SER A 10 -36.36 -25.58 47.63
CA SER A 10 -36.21 -24.32 48.35
C SER A 10 -34.77 -24.03 48.79
N LEU A 11 -34.38 -22.75 48.77
CA LEU A 11 -33.17 -22.20 49.39
C LEU A 11 -33.17 -22.37 50.92
N ARG A 12 -32.03 -22.79 51.48
CA ARG A 12 -31.66 -22.56 52.88
C ARG A 12 -30.18 -22.21 53.00
N THR A 13 -29.93 -20.98 53.46
CA THR A 13 -28.64 -20.45 53.90
C THR A 13 -28.34 -20.97 55.31
N VAL A 14 -27.12 -21.46 55.56
CA VAL A 14 -26.55 -21.60 56.91
C VAL A 14 -25.11 -21.07 56.87
N ALA A 15 -24.80 -20.21 57.82
CA ALA A 15 -23.53 -19.52 57.97
C ALA A 15 -22.64 -20.15 59.05
N ALA A 16 -21.35 -19.85 58.91
CA ALA A 16 -20.31 -19.69 59.94
C ALA A 16 -19.58 -20.92 60.51
N GLY A 17 -18.24 -20.79 60.51
CA GLY A 17 -17.30 -21.63 61.24
C GLY A 17 -15.87 -21.44 60.74
N VAL A 18 -15.26 -20.29 61.03
CA VAL A 18 -13.82 -20.05 60.80
C VAL A 18 -13.03 -20.69 61.94
N THR A 19 -12.12 -21.59 61.61
CA THR A 19 -11.05 -22.03 62.53
C THR A 19 -9.72 -21.94 61.79
N ALA A 20 -8.87 -21.03 62.25
CA ALA A 20 -7.52 -20.86 61.77
C ALA A 20 -6.64 -22.03 62.27
N LEU A 21 -5.87 -22.63 61.35
CA LEU A 21 -4.74 -23.48 61.69
C LEU A 21 -3.52 -23.01 60.87
N THR A 22 -2.64 -22.28 61.54
CA THR A 22 -1.32 -21.91 61.02
C THR A 22 -0.41 -23.13 61.09
N VAL A 23 -0.06 -23.70 59.93
CA VAL A 23 1.05 -24.63 59.79
C VAL A 23 2.18 -23.90 59.08
N ALA A 24 3.27 -23.64 59.81
CA ALA A 24 4.54 -23.22 59.25
C ALA A 24 5.28 -24.46 58.74
N LEU A 25 5.50 -24.53 57.42
CA LEU A 25 6.41 -25.47 56.78
C LEU A 25 7.44 -24.65 56.01
N ALA A 26 8.62 -24.52 56.61
CA ALA A 26 9.85 -24.16 55.92
C ALA A 26 10.41 -25.43 55.27
N GLY A 27 10.76 -25.36 53.99
CA GLY A 27 11.47 -26.47 53.33
C GLY A 27 11.48 -26.42 51.80
N CYS A 28 12.44 -25.67 51.26
CA CYS A 28 13.14 -25.91 49.99
C CYS A 28 12.30 -26.05 48.71
N THR A 29 12.02 -24.94 48.02
CA THR A 29 11.67 -24.98 46.60
C THR A 29 12.94 -24.96 45.76
N GLY A 30 13.28 -26.10 45.15
CA GLY A 30 14.10 -26.11 43.94
C GLY A 30 13.35 -25.33 42.85
N ALA A 31 14.09 -24.52 42.09
CA ALA A 31 13.55 -23.76 40.96
C ALA A 31 13.01 -24.74 39.91
N GLY A 32 11.68 -24.91 39.88
CA GLY A 32 10.98 -25.50 38.75
C GLY A 32 10.96 -24.49 37.58
N PRO A 33 10.96 -24.95 36.32
CA PRO A 33 10.83 -24.06 35.19
C PRO A 33 9.51 -23.28 35.33
N ALA A 34 9.60 -21.95 35.21
CA ALA A 34 8.43 -21.09 35.18
C ALA A 34 7.46 -21.55 34.07
N PRO A 35 6.14 -21.42 34.27
CA PRO A 35 5.20 -21.61 33.16
C PRO A 35 5.61 -20.66 32.04
N ASP A 36 5.75 -21.20 30.81
CA ASP A 36 6.13 -20.43 29.62
C ASP A 36 5.33 -19.13 29.60
N ALA A 37 6.04 -18.03 29.83
CA ALA A 37 5.51 -16.72 29.54
C ALA A 37 5.15 -16.75 28.05
N ALA A 38 3.88 -16.48 27.73
CA ALA A 38 3.48 -16.18 26.36
C ALA A 38 4.51 -15.18 25.80
N PRO A 39 5.07 -15.42 24.60
CA PRO A 39 6.16 -14.60 24.11
C PRO A 39 5.70 -13.15 24.15
N ALA A 40 6.46 -12.32 24.85
CA ALA A 40 6.34 -10.89 24.74
C ALA A 40 6.44 -10.56 23.24
N VAL A 41 5.44 -9.85 22.70
CA VAL A 41 5.54 -9.29 21.35
C VAL A 41 6.79 -8.43 21.35
N ALA A 42 7.81 -8.87 20.63
CA ALA A 42 9.04 -8.12 20.48
C ALA A 42 8.69 -6.80 19.80
N THR A 43 8.74 -5.71 20.56
CA THR A 43 8.84 -4.36 20.00
C THR A 43 10.23 -4.22 19.40
N GLY A 44 10.33 -4.49 18.11
CA GLY A 44 11.57 -4.52 17.36
C GLY A 44 11.52 -5.61 16.30
N SER A 45 10.76 -5.37 15.23
CA SER A 45 10.87 -6.15 14.01
C SER A 45 11.02 -5.16 12.88
N VAL A 46 12.09 -5.34 12.11
CA VAL A 46 12.26 -4.86 10.74
C VAL A 46 10.88 -4.85 10.08
N LEU A 47 10.50 -3.73 9.45
CA LEU A 47 9.37 -3.73 8.53
C LEU A 47 9.48 -4.98 7.67
N ASP A 48 8.47 -5.82 7.73
CA ASP A 48 8.29 -6.80 6.68
C ASP A 48 7.76 -6.01 5.47
N LEU A 49 8.66 -5.30 4.77
CA LEU A 49 8.41 -4.67 3.47
C LEU A 49 8.16 -5.74 2.40
N THR A 50 7.64 -6.92 2.76
CA THR A 50 7.65 -8.08 1.87
C THR A 50 6.84 -7.82 0.61
N HIS A 51 5.83 -6.93 0.65
CA HIS A 51 5.22 -6.36 -0.56
C HIS A 51 4.68 -4.94 -0.34
N VAL A 52 5.35 -3.96 -0.96
CA VAL A 52 4.82 -2.60 -1.16
C VAL A 52 4.20 -2.55 -2.56
N HIS A 53 2.90 -2.22 -2.64
CA HIS A 53 2.16 -2.16 -3.91
C HIS A 53 2.16 -0.77 -4.54
N GLY A 54 2.43 0.26 -3.74
CA GLY A 54 2.51 1.63 -4.20
C GLY A 54 3.35 2.50 -3.29
N ALA A 55 4.00 3.50 -3.87
CA ALA A 55 4.70 4.55 -3.16
C ALA A 55 4.34 5.90 -3.79
N ALA A 56 4.12 6.91 -2.96
CA ALA A 56 3.87 8.26 -3.41
C ALA A 56 4.41 9.27 -2.41
N LEU A 57 4.68 10.50 -2.87
CA LEU A 57 5.01 11.62 -1.99
C LEU A 57 3.74 12.45 -1.79
N ASP A 58 3.38 12.75 -0.55
CA ASP A 58 2.31 13.71 -0.28
C ASP A 58 2.75 15.10 -0.76
N PRO A 59 1.97 15.79 -1.62
CA PRO A 59 2.38 17.08 -2.18
C PRO A 59 2.27 18.25 -1.19
N GLY A 60 1.63 18.06 -0.03
CA GLY A 60 1.49 19.05 1.04
C GLY A 60 2.75 19.19 1.88
N ASP A 61 3.38 18.08 2.26
CA ASP A 61 4.54 18.08 3.17
C ASP A 61 5.75 17.26 2.67
N GLY A 62 5.61 16.51 1.58
CA GLY A 62 6.65 15.68 1.00
C GLY A 62 6.88 14.34 1.70
N THR A 63 5.99 13.94 2.60
CA THR A 63 6.04 12.65 3.31
C THR A 63 5.94 11.50 2.31
N LEU A 64 6.80 10.49 2.46
CA LEU A 64 6.73 9.28 1.64
C LEU A 64 5.67 8.33 2.22
N LEU A 65 4.69 8.01 1.39
CA LEU A 65 3.60 7.10 1.69
C LEU A 65 3.86 5.75 1.04
N LEU A 66 3.66 4.67 1.79
CA LEU A 66 3.81 3.30 1.32
C LEU A 66 2.48 2.56 1.48
N ALA A 67 1.93 2.07 0.38
CA ALA A 67 0.76 1.20 0.36
C ALA A 67 1.21 -0.26 0.45
N THR A 68 0.74 -0.98 1.46
CA THR A 68 1.21 -2.33 1.79
C THR A 68 0.04 -3.26 2.10
N HIS A 69 0.33 -4.57 2.21
CA HIS A 69 -0.64 -5.55 2.73
C HIS A 69 -1.12 -5.28 4.17
N HIS A 70 -0.41 -4.41 4.90
CA HIS A 70 -0.67 -4.12 6.31
C HIS A 70 -1.25 -2.72 6.54
N GLY A 71 -1.67 -2.03 5.49
CA GLY A 71 -2.18 -0.66 5.55
C GLY A 71 -1.25 0.35 4.92
N LEU A 72 -1.59 1.62 5.13
CA LEU A 72 -0.78 2.76 4.74
C LEU A 72 0.31 3.01 5.79
N LEU A 73 1.54 3.22 5.34
CA LEU A 73 2.64 3.66 6.18
C LEU A 73 3.11 5.04 5.71
N GLU A 74 3.41 5.92 6.67
CA GLU A 74 4.20 7.14 6.45
C GLU A 74 5.65 6.85 6.83
N LEU A 75 6.61 7.17 5.95
CA LEU A 75 8.02 7.10 6.27
C LEU A 75 8.54 8.48 6.69
N GLY A 76 8.85 8.62 7.98
CA GLY A 76 9.49 9.81 8.55
C GLY A 76 10.88 9.51 9.12
N ASP A 77 11.50 10.50 9.77
CA ASP A 77 12.86 10.41 10.32
C ASP A 77 13.05 9.29 11.37
N GLY A 78 11.97 8.95 12.07
CA GLY A 78 11.94 7.86 13.07
C GLY A 78 11.67 6.48 12.48
N GLY A 79 11.64 6.38 11.15
CA GLY A 79 11.21 5.20 10.43
C GLY A 79 9.72 5.22 10.09
N PRO A 80 9.18 4.07 9.65
CA PRO A 80 7.80 3.90 9.20
C PRO A 80 6.79 3.97 10.35
N VAL A 81 5.66 4.62 10.10
CA VAL A 81 4.54 4.71 11.04
C VAL A 81 3.26 4.32 10.32
N ALA A 82 2.50 3.38 10.89
CA ALA A 82 1.21 2.99 10.33
C ALA A 82 0.16 4.09 10.51
N VAL A 83 -0.67 4.30 9.49
CA VAL A 83 -1.70 5.32 9.46
C VAL A 83 -3.06 4.70 9.20
N GLY A 84 -4.02 5.00 10.09
CA GLY A 84 -5.40 4.55 9.95
C GLY A 84 -5.60 3.05 10.15
N PRO A 85 -6.71 2.49 9.63
CA PRO A 85 -7.02 1.07 9.76
C PRO A 85 -6.15 0.19 8.84
N VAL A 86 -5.97 -1.08 9.22
CA VAL A 86 -5.29 -2.08 8.40
C VAL A 86 -6.17 -2.48 7.22
N ILE A 87 -5.85 -1.98 6.04
CA ILE A 87 -6.45 -2.38 4.76
C ILE A 87 -5.28 -2.89 3.92
N ASP A 88 -5.40 -4.07 3.33
CA ASP A 88 -4.47 -4.57 2.33
C ASP A 88 -4.61 -3.69 1.08
N LEU A 89 -3.71 -2.73 0.92
CA LEU A 89 -3.77 -1.73 -0.14
C LEU A 89 -3.07 -2.27 -1.39
N MET A 90 -3.85 -2.77 -2.34
CA MET A 90 -3.38 -3.33 -3.61
C MET A 90 -3.19 -2.26 -4.69
N GLY A 91 -3.94 -1.15 -4.59
CA GLY A 91 -3.81 0.01 -5.47
C GLY A 91 -3.89 1.28 -4.65
N PHE A 92 -3.04 2.27 -4.97
CA PHE A 92 -2.93 3.51 -4.20
C PHE A 92 -2.53 4.67 -5.10
N ALA A 93 -3.18 5.81 -4.92
CA ALA A 93 -2.91 7.02 -5.66
C ALA A 93 -3.15 8.27 -4.80
N VAL A 94 -2.29 9.27 -4.95
CA VAL A 94 -2.41 10.56 -4.25
C VAL A 94 -3.09 11.56 -5.18
N VAL A 95 -4.23 12.09 -4.76
CA VAL A 95 -5.00 13.11 -5.49
C VAL A 95 -4.50 14.51 -5.14
N GLY A 96 -4.13 14.73 -3.88
CA GLY A 96 -3.64 16.01 -3.37
C GLY A 96 -3.14 15.87 -1.93
N PRO A 97 -2.83 17.00 -1.26
CA PRO A 97 -2.39 17.00 0.12
C PRO A 97 -3.41 16.30 1.02
N ASP A 98 -2.97 15.30 1.78
CA ASP A 98 -3.80 14.48 2.67
C ASP A 98 -5.01 13.80 1.98
N HIS A 99 -5.03 13.73 0.64
CA HIS A 99 -6.17 13.26 -0.16
C HIS A 99 -5.78 12.11 -1.07
N TYR A 100 -6.23 10.90 -0.73
CA TYR A 100 -5.80 9.66 -1.36
C TYR A 100 -6.97 8.82 -1.85
N LEU A 101 -6.74 8.07 -2.92
CA LEU A 101 -7.60 6.99 -3.40
C LEU A 101 -6.88 5.66 -3.27
N ALA A 102 -7.62 4.60 -2.93
CA ALA A 102 -7.06 3.27 -2.84
C ALA A 102 -8.06 2.16 -3.18
N SER A 103 -7.55 0.93 -3.28
CA SER A 103 -8.30 -0.30 -3.47
C SER A 103 -7.59 -1.49 -2.79
N GLY A 104 -8.29 -2.61 -2.65
CA GLY A 104 -7.77 -3.85 -2.07
C GLY A 104 -8.74 -4.51 -1.09
N HIS A 105 -8.24 -4.98 0.05
CA HIS A 105 -9.00 -5.82 0.98
C HIS A 105 -9.05 -5.27 2.41
N PRO A 106 -10.21 -5.32 3.09
CA PRO A 106 -10.26 -4.90 4.48
C PRO A 106 -9.53 -5.91 5.37
N GLY A 107 -8.75 -5.40 6.33
CA GLY A 107 -8.12 -6.24 7.35
C GLY A 107 -9.14 -6.83 8.33
N PRO A 108 -8.70 -7.78 9.18
CA PRO A 108 -9.55 -8.32 10.23
C PRO A 108 -10.04 -7.19 11.13
N GLN A 109 -11.36 -7.06 11.30
CA GLN A 109 -12.05 -6.04 12.12
C GLN A 109 -12.27 -4.67 11.43
N VAL A 110 -11.92 -4.51 10.16
CA VAL A 110 -12.33 -3.34 9.38
C VAL A 110 -13.70 -3.62 8.75
N ASP A 111 -14.72 -2.86 9.16
CA ASP A 111 -16.09 -2.98 8.63
C ASP A 111 -16.24 -2.30 7.27
N LEU A 112 -15.63 -2.91 6.25
CA LEU A 112 -15.73 -2.51 4.85
C LEU A 112 -16.06 -3.74 3.98
N PRO A 113 -16.67 -3.54 2.79
CA PRO A 113 -16.89 -4.61 1.83
C PRO A 113 -15.58 -5.29 1.38
N GLN A 114 -15.68 -6.54 0.91
CA GLN A 114 -14.53 -7.32 0.44
C GLN A 114 -14.74 -7.76 -1.02
N PRO A 115 -13.91 -7.32 -2.00
CA PRO A 115 -12.92 -6.21 -1.92
C PRO A 115 -13.56 -4.85 -1.59
N VAL A 116 -12.74 -3.90 -1.13
CA VAL A 116 -13.24 -2.57 -0.70
C VAL A 116 -13.74 -1.72 -1.89
N GLY A 117 -13.39 -2.09 -3.12
CA GLY A 117 -13.65 -1.27 -4.31
C GLY A 117 -12.72 -0.07 -4.37
N LEU A 118 -13.22 1.07 -4.86
CA LEU A 118 -12.55 2.35 -4.71
C LEU A 118 -12.94 2.97 -3.36
N ILE A 119 -11.93 3.30 -2.55
CA ILE A 119 -12.07 4.04 -1.29
C ILE A 119 -11.28 5.35 -1.35
N GLU A 120 -11.73 6.33 -0.56
CA GLU A 120 -11.15 7.68 -0.50
C GLU A 120 -10.87 8.08 0.95
N SER A 121 -9.71 8.71 1.14
CA SER A 121 -9.34 9.40 2.38
C SER A 121 -9.06 10.86 2.07
N THR A 122 -9.57 11.77 2.89
CA THR A 122 -9.30 13.22 2.82
C THR A 122 -8.66 13.73 4.11
N ASP A 123 -8.05 12.83 4.87
CA ASP A 123 -7.44 13.10 6.17
C ASP A 123 -6.09 12.37 6.34
N GLY A 124 -5.35 12.21 5.25
CA GLY A 124 -4.01 11.62 5.25
C GLY A 124 -4.03 10.11 5.49
N GLY A 125 -5.08 9.40 5.08
CA GLY A 125 -5.21 7.96 5.25
C GLY A 125 -5.69 7.50 6.64
N ARG A 126 -6.01 8.44 7.54
CA ARG A 126 -6.47 8.13 8.90
C ARG A 126 -7.85 7.46 8.89
N THR A 127 -8.73 7.90 8.00
CA THR A 127 -10.02 7.27 7.74
C THR A 127 -10.25 7.06 6.24
N TRP A 128 -11.03 6.03 5.91
CA TRP A 128 -11.34 5.65 4.54
C TRP A 128 -12.84 5.50 4.34
N THR A 129 -13.35 6.07 3.25
CA THR A 129 -14.78 6.03 2.89
C THR A 129 -14.99 5.31 1.56
N PRO A 130 -15.97 4.41 1.45
CA PRO A 130 -16.32 3.80 0.17
C PRO A 130 -16.80 4.82 -0.87
N VAL A 131 -16.25 4.78 -2.08
CA VAL A 131 -16.67 5.62 -3.21
C VAL A 131 -17.54 4.82 -4.18
N SER A 132 -17.02 3.74 -4.74
CA SER A 132 -17.75 2.89 -5.69
C SER A 132 -17.10 1.50 -5.87
N ARG A 133 -17.81 0.56 -6.52
CA ARG A 133 -17.31 -0.78 -6.87
C ARG A 133 -16.97 -1.70 -5.68
N GLN A 134 -17.58 -1.45 -4.53
CA GLN A 134 -17.53 -2.31 -3.34
C GLN A 134 -17.92 -3.75 -3.70
N GLY A 135 -17.13 -4.72 -3.26
CA GLY A 135 -17.36 -6.15 -3.52
C GLY A 135 -17.19 -6.55 -4.99
N ARG A 136 -16.65 -5.68 -5.85
CA ARG A 136 -16.52 -5.92 -7.30
C ARG A 136 -15.10 -5.76 -7.80
N SER A 137 -14.38 -4.74 -7.34
CA SER A 137 -13.06 -4.41 -7.88
C SER A 137 -11.97 -4.46 -6.83
N ASP A 138 -10.88 -5.06 -7.27
CA ASP A 138 -9.60 -5.11 -6.60
C ASP A 138 -8.59 -4.52 -7.59
N PHE A 139 -8.38 -3.20 -7.50
CA PHE A 139 -7.51 -2.52 -8.45
C PHE A 139 -6.05 -2.74 -8.07
N HIS A 140 -5.37 -3.66 -8.75
CA HIS A 140 -3.94 -3.91 -8.60
C HIS A 140 -3.06 -2.84 -9.28
N ALA A 141 -3.63 -2.13 -10.25
CA ALA A 141 -3.03 -0.91 -10.80
C ALA A 141 -4.08 0.20 -10.75
N LEU A 142 -3.71 1.32 -10.15
CA LEU A 142 -4.57 2.48 -9.95
C LEU A 142 -3.75 3.75 -10.12
N THR A 143 -4.25 4.70 -10.91
CA THR A 143 -3.61 6.00 -11.11
C THR A 143 -4.66 7.10 -11.24
N VAL A 144 -4.26 8.34 -10.93
CA VAL A 144 -5.13 9.52 -10.94
C VAL A 144 -4.48 10.64 -11.73
N SER A 145 -5.31 11.49 -12.31
CA SER A 145 -4.93 12.68 -13.07
C SER A 145 -6.07 13.71 -13.01
N ASP A 146 -5.88 14.87 -13.62
CA ASP A 146 -6.94 15.88 -13.80
C ASP A 146 -8.15 15.33 -14.57
N ALA A 147 -7.94 14.28 -15.38
CA ALA A 147 -9.00 13.63 -16.15
C ALA A 147 -9.75 12.54 -15.37
N GLY A 148 -9.39 12.31 -14.11
CA GLY A 148 -10.02 11.33 -13.21
C GLY A 148 -9.15 10.11 -12.91
N VAL A 149 -9.82 8.98 -12.65
CA VAL A 149 -9.24 7.72 -12.20
C VAL A 149 -9.14 6.74 -13.36
N LEU A 150 -8.00 6.06 -13.46
CA LEU A 150 -7.80 4.89 -14.31
C LEU A 150 -7.36 3.72 -13.44
N GLY A 151 -8.02 2.57 -13.58
CA GLY A 151 -7.74 1.38 -12.79
C GLY A 151 -7.80 0.11 -13.63
N TYR A 152 -7.16 -0.94 -13.14
CA TYR A 152 -7.20 -2.27 -13.72
C TYR A 152 -7.57 -3.33 -12.68
N ASP A 153 -8.70 -4.01 -12.88
CA ASP A 153 -9.24 -5.07 -12.01
C ASP A 153 -9.44 -6.40 -12.77
N GLY A 154 -8.59 -6.65 -13.78
CA GLY A 154 -8.83 -7.63 -14.84
C GLY A 154 -9.51 -7.03 -16.08
N SER A 155 -9.93 -5.76 -15.99
CA SER A 155 -10.31 -4.92 -17.11
C SER A 155 -9.81 -3.50 -16.88
N LEU A 156 -9.30 -2.85 -17.93
CA LEU A 156 -8.97 -1.44 -17.85
C LEU A 156 -10.27 -0.64 -17.77
N VAL A 157 -10.41 0.18 -16.74
CA VAL A 157 -11.60 1.01 -16.52
C VAL A 157 -11.20 2.44 -16.18
N ARG A 158 -11.98 3.39 -16.67
CA ARG A 158 -11.79 4.83 -16.46
C ARG A 158 -13.03 5.45 -15.85
N SER A 159 -12.84 6.43 -14.98
CA SER A 159 -13.92 7.25 -14.42
C SER A 159 -13.47 8.69 -14.20
N GLY A 160 -14.27 9.66 -14.65
CA GLY A 160 -14.02 11.07 -14.38
C GLY A 160 -14.37 11.51 -12.96
N ASP A 161 -15.26 10.79 -12.27
CA ASP A 161 -15.81 11.15 -10.96
C ASP A 161 -15.63 10.05 -9.88
N GLY A 162 -14.90 8.99 -10.23
CA GLY A 162 -14.70 7.80 -9.40
C GLY A 162 -15.96 6.94 -9.22
N ARG A 163 -17.06 7.19 -9.92
CA ARG A 163 -18.37 6.56 -9.70
C ARG A 163 -18.97 5.95 -10.97
N ALA A 164 -18.95 6.69 -12.08
CA ALA A 164 -19.38 6.20 -13.39
C ALA A 164 -18.15 5.68 -14.16
N TRP A 165 -18.18 4.41 -14.54
CA TRP A 165 -17.02 3.73 -15.12
C TRP A 165 -17.29 3.29 -16.55
N GLU A 166 -16.30 3.55 -17.41
CA GLU A 166 -16.22 3.04 -18.77
C GLU A 166 -15.09 2.01 -18.86
N GLN A 167 -15.34 0.91 -19.56
CA GLN A 167 -14.31 -0.09 -19.84
C GLN A 167 -13.55 0.31 -21.10
N LEU A 168 -12.22 0.25 -21.05
CA LEU A 168 -11.33 0.59 -22.14
C LEU A 168 -10.57 -0.66 -22.63
N PRO A 169 -10.12 -0.68 -23.90
CA PRO A 169 -9.29 -1.76 -24.40
C PRO A 169 -7.86 -1.64 -23.86
N ILE A 170 -7.25 -2.76 -23.49
CA ILE A 170 -5.81 -2.89 -23.29
C ILE A 170 -5.37 -4.26 -23.81
N GLY A 171 -4.29 -4.30 -24.59
CA GLY A 171 -3.84 -5.53 -25.25
C GLY A 171 -3.08 -6.49 -24.35
N ALA A 172 -2.53 -5.99 -23.24
CA ALA A 172 -1.74 -6.76 -22.29
C ALA A 172 -2.06 -6.30 -20.86
N GLU A 173 -1.95 -7.23 -19.92
CA GLU A 173 -2.18 -6.97 -18.50
C GLU A 173 -1.12 -5.99 -17.95
N PRO A 174 -1.53 -4.84 -17.40
CA PRO A 174 -0.61 -3.89 -16.79
C PRO A 174 -0.22 -4.36 -15.39
N HIS A 175 1.08 -4.33 -15.08
CA HIS A 175 1.57 -4.46 -13.72
C HIS A 175 1.42 -3.12 -12.97
N THR A 176 1.77 -2.01 -13.61
CA THR A 176 1.56 -0.65 -13.08
C THR A 176 0.94 0.25 -14.14
N LEU A 177 0.20 1.27 -13.68
CA LEU A 177 -0.36 2.34 -14.49
C LEU A 177 0.16 3.68 -13.97
N ALA A 178 0.57 4.58 -14.86
CA ALA A 178 0.96 5.94 -14.50
C ALA A 178 0.40 6.94 -15.52
N ALA A 179 -0.52 7.80 -15.07
CA ALA A 179 -1.03 8.90 -15.87
C ALA A 179 -0.18 10.16 -15.68
N ALA A 180 0.08 10.88 -16.77
CA ALA A 180 0.58 12.25 -16.70
C ALA A 180 -0.49 13.15 -16.04
N PRO A 181 -0.12 14.30 -15.46
CA PRO A 181 -1.05 15.15 -14.72
C PRO A 181 -2.34 15.51 -15.48
N ASP A 182 -2.25 15.76 -16.78
CA ASP A 182 -3.41 16.10 -17.62
C ASP A 182 -4.30 14.89 -17.99
N GLY A 183 -3.85 13.67 -17.69
CA GLY A 183 -4.51 12.41 -18.00
C GLY A 183 -4.52 12.01 -19.47
N THR A 184 -3.82 12.73 -20.35
CA THR A 184 -3.78 12.40 -21.79
C THR A 184 -2.77 11.30 -22.08
N SER A 185 -1.57 11.41 -21.52
CA SER A 185 -0.52 10.41 -21.65
C SER A 185 -0.59 9.43 -20.49
N VAL A 186 -0.67 8.13 -20.79
CA VAL A 186 -0.68 7.07 -19.78
C VAL A 186 0.36 6.03 -20.13
N LEU A 187 1.09 5.55 -19.13
CA LEU A 187 2.05 4.46 -19.25
C LEU A 187 1.49 3.22 -18.56
N ALA A 188 1.75 2.07 -19.16
CA ALA A 188 1.47 0.76 -18.59
C ALA A 188 2.71 -0.13 -18.71
N THR A 189 3.21 -0.63 -17.59
CA THR A 189 4.26 -1.66 -17.61
C THR A 189 3.61 -3.03 -17.86
N THR A 190 4.11 -3.80 -18.81
CA THR A 190 3.55 -5.11 -19.17
C THR A 190 4.68 -6.12 -19.42
N GLN A 191 4.34 -7.41 -19.46
CA GLN A 191 5.30 -8.46 -19.83
C GLN A 191 5.83 -8.30 -21.26
N GLU A 192 5.10 -7.61 -22.13
CA GLU A 192 5.48 -7.35 -23.53
C GLU A 192 6.34 -6.07 -23.68
N GLY A 193 6.59 -5.36 -22.58
CA GLY A 193 7.31 -4.09 -22.56
C GLY A 193 6.44 -2.92 -22.12
N LEU A 194 6.99 -1.71 -22.24
CA LEU A 194 6.29 -0.47 -21.89
C LEU A 194 5.27 -0.11 -22.98
N GLN A 195 4.00 0.00 -22.59
CA GLN A 195 2.92 0.51 -23.43
C GLN A 195 2.62 1.96 -23.08
N ARG A 196 2.30 2.76 -24.09
CA ARG A 196 1.91 4.16 -23.93
C ARG A 196 0.60 4.45 -24.67
N SER A 197 -0.27 5.18 -23.99
CA SER A 197 -1.44 5.84 -24.57
C SER A 197 -1.21 7.35 -24.61
N THR A 198 -1.76 8.03 -25.61
CA THR A 198 -1.80 9.50 -25.72
C THR A 198 -3.23 10.04 -25.79
N ASP A 199 -4.22 9.19 -25.46
CA ASP A 199 -5.65 9.48 -25.52
C ASP A 199 -6.38 9.02 -24.24
N GLY A 200 -5.67 9.02 -23.11
CA GLY A 200 -6.25 8.68 -21.79
C GLY A 200 -6.66 7.22 -21.66
N GLY A 201 -5.91 6.31 -22.29
CA GLY A 201 -6.07 4.85 -22.23
C GLY A 201 -6.99 4.24 -23.29
N ALA A 202 -7.49 5.03 -24.24
CA ALA A 202 -8.41 4.53 -25.28
C ALA A 202 -7.70 3.73 -26.38
N SER A 203 -6.43 4.02 -26.64
CA SER A 203 -5.54 3.24 -27.50
C SER A 203 -4.11 3.19 -26.97
N TRP A 204 -3.38 2.15 -27.35
CA TRP A 204 -2.04 1.85 -26.81
C TRP A 204 -1.07 1.49 -27.93
N THR A 205 0.16 1.96 -27.77
CA THR A 205 1.31 1.63 -28.62
C THR A 205 2.52 1.30 -27.77
N ALA A 206 3.29 0.29 -28.18
CA ALA A 206 4.56 -0.03 -27.54
C ALA A 206 5.55 1.13 -27.70
N VAL A 207 6.32 1.43 -26.66
CA VAL A 207 7.38 2.44 -26.70
C VAL A 207 8.67 1.80 -27.22
N GLU A 208 8.97 2.02 -28.50
CA GLU A 208 10.15 1.44 -29.14
C GLU A 208 11.44 1.87 -28.45
N GLY A 209 12.31 0.90 -28.14
CA GLY A 209 13.59 1.16 -27.48
C GLY A 209 13.52 1.46 -25.98
N ALA A 210 12.31 1.48 -25.38
CA ALA A 210 12.18 1.55 -23.93
C ALA A 210 12.70 0.27 -23.26
N PRO A 211 13.33 0.37 -22.07
CA PRO A 211 13.67 -0.79 -21.26
C PRO A 211 12.40 -1.53 -20.79
N LEU A 212 12.54 -2.80 -20.42
CA LEU A 212 11.49 -3.51 -19.69
C LEU A 212 11.42 -2.94 -18.27
N LEU A 213 10.38 -2.16 -17.99
CA LEU A 213 10.15 -1.55 -16.68
C LEU A 213 9.20 -2.42 -15.86
N GLN A 214 9.49 -2.56 -14.57
CA GLN A 214 8.58 -3.19 -13.61
C GLN A 214 7.62 -2.14 -13.06
N VAL A 215 8.15 -1.06 -12.48
CA VAL A 215 7.38 0.06 -11.93
C VAL A 215 7.65 1.34 -12.71
N VAL A 216 6.65 2.20 -12.81
CA VAL A 216 6.75 3.50 -13.50
C VAL A 216 5.88 4.55 -12.82
N THR A 217 6.30 5.81 -12.85
CA THR A 217 5.55 6.96 -12.36
C THR A 217 5.83 8.23 -13.19
N TRP A 218 4.94 9.21 -13.10
CA TRP A 218 5.13 10.55 -13.66
C TRP A 218 5.52 11.55 -12.58
N ALA A 219 6.31 12.55 -12.98
CA ALA A 219 6.70 13.69 -12.16
C ALA A 219 6.68 14.95 -13.04
N GLY A 220 5.55 15.65 -13.05
CA GLY A 220 5.32 16.75 -13.99
C GLY A 220 5.37 16.25 -15.44
N GLY A 221 6.30 16.79 -16.24
CA GLY A 221 6.53 16.36 -17.63
C GLY A 221 7.54 15.22 -17.78
N ALA A 222 8.17 14.78 -16.70
CA ALA A 222 9.13 13.68 -16.69
C ALA A 222 8.47 12.37 -16.27
N ALA A 223 9.04 11.24 -16.71
CA ALA A 223 8.66 9.91 -16.25
C ALA A 223 9.87 9.19 -15.67
N VAL A 224 9.63 8.37 -14.66
CA VAL A 224 10.65 7.56 -13.99
C VAL A 224 10.18 6.13 -13.95
N GLY A 225 11.05 5.21 -14.31
CA GLY A 225 10.80 3.79 -14.23
C GLY A 225 11.97 3.03 -13.64
N VAL A 226 11.71 1.86 -13.08
CA VAL A 226 12.75 0.97 -12.58
C VAL A 226 12.55 -0.41 -13.20
N ASP A 227 13.62 -0.96 -13.76
CA ASP A 227 13.60 -2.31 -14.35
C ASP A 227 13.71 -3.40 -13.27
N PRO A 228 13.41 -4.68 -13.59
CA PRO A 228 13.46 -5.77 -12.62
C PRO A 228 14.83 -5.99 -11.96
N ALA A 229 15.93 -5.52 -12.59
CA ALA A 229 17.27 -5.60 -12.03
C ALA A 229 17.59 -4.41 -11.09
N GLY A 230 16.64 -3.50 -10.89
CA GLY A 230 16.82 -2.30 -10.07
C GLY A 230 17.59 -1.20 -10.79
N THR A 231 17.62 -1.14 -12.12
CA THR A 231 18.16 0.05 -12.81
C THR A 231 17.10 1.13 -12.88
N VAL A 232 17.42 2.33 -12.44
CA VAL A 232 16.58 3.52 -12.58
C VAL A 232 16.70 4.06 -14.00
N TRP A 233 15.57 4.39 -14.62
CA TRP A 233 15.46 4.97 -15.94
C TRP A 233 14.62 6.24 -15.88
N THR A 234 15.02 7.27 -16.61
CA THR A 234 14.30 8.55 -16.65
C THR A 234 14.01 8.98 -18.08
N SER A 235 12.87 9.64 -18.27
CA SER A 235 12.48 10.30 -19.50
C SER A 235 12.07 11.73 -19.20
N GLU A 236 12.56 12.66 -20.00
CA GLU A 236 12.27 14.10 -19.89
C GLU A 236 11.52 14.63 -21.14
N ASP A 237 11.13 13.73 -22.05
CA ASP A 237 10.51 14.03 -23.34
C ASP A 237 9.13 13.37 -23.51
N GLY A 238 8.37 13.34 -22.42
CA GLY A 238 7.03 12.75 -22.41
C GLY A 238 7.03 11.24 -22.58
N ALA A 239 7.99 10.54 -21.96
CA ALA A 239 8.14 9.09 -22.02
C ALA A 239 8.44 8.55 -23.44
N SER A 240 9.04 9.38 -24.30
CA SER A 240 9.38 9.00 -25.67
C SER A 240 10.76 8.33 -25.75
N THR A 241 11.73 8.82 -24.98
CA THR A 241 13.07 8.21 -24.85
C THR A 241 13.46 8.06 -23.39
N TRP A 242 14.28 7.03 -23.11
CA TRP A 242 14.67 6.65 -21.75
C TRP A 242 16.20 6.68 -21.59
N ARG A 243 16.65 7.33 -20.53
CA ARG A 243 18.06 7.41 -20.14
C ARG A 243 18.32 6.49 -18.97
N ARG A 244 19.38 5.71 -19.06
CA ARG A 244 19.83 4.81 -17.99
C ARG A 244 20.48 5.61 -16.87
N GLY A 245 20.06 5.36 -15.64
CA GLY A 245 20.58 5.97 -14.40
C GLY A 245 21.29 4.96 -13.49
N ALA A 246 21.13 5.16 -12.19
CA ALA A 246 21.74 4.35 -11.14
C ALA A 246 21.25 2.88 -11.18
N ALA A 247 22.13 1.95 -10.80
CA ALA A 247 21.77 0.56 -10.57
C ALA A 247 21.70 0.31 -9.06
N LEU A 248 20.52 -0.02 -8.56
CA LEU A 248 20.24 -0.21 -7.14
C LEU A 248 20.76 -1.55 -6.62
N GLY A 249 20.92 -2.53 -7.50
CA GLY A 249 21.32 -3.89 -7.13
C GLY A 249 20.24 -4.68 -6.39
N SER A 250 19.01 -4.17 -6.35
CA SER A 250 17.86 -4.74 -5.66
C SER A 250 16.59 -4.52 -6.50
N PRO A 251 15.70 -5.53 -6.65
CA PRO A 251 14.46 -5.37 -7.41
C PRO A 251 13.55 -4.29 -6.81
N PRO A 252 12.91 -3.46 -7.65
CA PRO A 252 11.96 -2.47 -7.16
C PRO A 252 10.65 -3.13 -6.71
N GLN A 253 10.02 -2.52 -5.73
CA GLN A 253 8.64 -2.79 -5.33
C GLN A 253 7.72 -1.62 -5.72
N ALA A 254 8.19 -0.39 -5.54
CA ALA A 254 7.45 0.81 -5.91
C ALA A 254 8.40 1.98 -6.23
N VAL A 255 7.90 2.97 -6.96
CA VAL A 255 8.63 4.21 -7.28
C VAL A 255 7.72 5.42 -7.11
N ALA A 256 8.26 6.45 -6.45
CA ALA A 256 7.67 7.77 -6.36
C ALA A 256 8.63 8.80 -6.95
N ALA A 257 8.11 9.87 -7.54
CA ALA A 257 8.94 10.96 -8.03
C ALA A 257 8.20 12.28 -7.99
N THR A 258 8.94 13.36 -7.77
CA THR A 258 8.42 14.73 -7.86
C THR A 258 9.37 15.60 -8.66
N ALA A 259 8.81 16.46 -9.49
CA ALA A 259 9.56 17.47 -10.22
C ALA A 259 9.42 18.81 -9.49
N GLY A 260 10.53 19.45 -9.20
CA GLY A 260 10.59 20.76 -8.55
C GLY A 260 11.65 21.67 -9.15
N PRO A 261 11.81 22.88 -8.60
CA PRO A 261 12.83 23.84 -9.04
C PRO A 261 14.26 23.28 -8.99
N ASP A 262 14.53 22.41 -8.03
CA ASP A 262 15.83 21.78 -7.81
C ASP A 262 16.06 20.54 -8.70
N GLY A 263 15.08 20.20 -9.55
CA GLY A 263 15.12 19.06 -10.45
C GLY A 263 14.17 17.94 -10.05
N LEU A 264 14.49 16.73 -10.52
CA LEU A 264 13.68 15.53 -10.33
C LEU A 264 14.17 14.78 -9.10
N ARG A 265 13.31 14.71 -8.06
CA ARG A 265 13.49 13.82 -6.92
C ARG A 265 12.88 12.46 -7.26
N VAL A 266 13.62 11.39 -7.00
CA VAL A 266 13.17 10.01 -7.19
C VAL A 266 13.33 9.25 -5.88
N VAL A 267 12.31 8.50 -5.49
CA VAL A 267 12.37 7.56 -4.37
C VAL A 267 11.98 6.18 -4.89
N VAL A 268 12.80 5.18 -4.62
CA VAL A 268 12.54 3.80 -4.99
C VAL A 268 12.51 2.96 -3.72
N VAL A 269 11.43 2.20 -3.58
CA VAL A 269 11.31 1.16 -2.56
C VAL A 269 11.76 -0.14 -3.22
N THR A 270 12.72 -0.83 -2.61
CA THR A 270 13.26 -2.11 -3.07
C THR A 270 13.01 -3.18 -2.03
N ALA A 271 13.29 -4.43 -2.38
CA ALA A 271 13.23 -5.55 -1.43
C ALA A 271 14.18 -5.38 -0.22
N ASP A 272 15.23 -4.56 -0.35
CA ASP A 272 16.26 -4.38 0.67
C ASP A 272 16.16 -3.05 1.44
N GLY A 273 15.27 -2.14 1.02
CA GLY A 273 15.07 -0.86 1.70
C GLY A 273 14.58 0.26 0.78
N VAL A 274 14.76 1.50 1.23
CA VAL A 274 14.37 2.70 0.48
C VAL A 274 15.62 3.45 0.05
N VAL A 275 15.64 3.87 -1.21
CA VAL A 275 16.70 4.71 -1.77
C VAL A 275 16.10 5.96 -2.38
N GLU A 276 16.83 7.07 -2.34
CA GLU A 276 16.42 8.30 -2.97
C GLU A 276 17.52 8.89 -3.86
N SER A 277 17.10 9.72 -4.81
CA SER A 277 17.94 10.50 -5.70
C SER A 277 17.41 11.92 -5.77
N GLY A 278 18.30 12.89 -5.59
CA GLY A 278 18.03 14.32 -5.83
C GLY A 278 18.54 14.81 -7.20
N ASP A 279 19.07 13.92 -8.04
CA ASP A 279 19.73 14.28 -9.30
C ASP A 279 19.11 13.60 -10.52
N GLY A 280 17.80 13.31 -10.47
CA GLY A 280 17.07 12.67 -11.56
C GLY A 280 17.49 11.22 -11.80
N GLY A 281 17.75 10.48 -10.72
CA GLY A 281 18.04 9.05 -10.76
C GLY A 281 19.45 8.69 -11.24
N ARG A 282 20.39 9.65 -11.32
CA ARG A 282 21.77 9.37 -11.77
C ARG A 282 22.61 8.76 -10.66
N THR A 283 22.42 9.25 -9.44
CA THR A 283 23.02 8.70 -8.22
C THR A 283 21.95 8.52 -7.15
N THR A 284 22.20 7.61 -6.20
CA THR A 284 21.24 7.26 -5.15
C THR A 284 21.91 7.13 -3.80
N THR A 285 21.17 7.47 -2.75
CA THR A 285 21.54 7.29 -1.36
C THR A 285 20.46 6.48 -0.64
N ALA A 286 20.86 5.60 0.28
CA ALA A 286 19.91 4.87 1.12
C ALA A 286 19.23 5.84 2.09
N VAL A 287 17.92 5.66 2.28
CA VAL A 287 17.12 6.36 3.29
C VAL A 287 17.16 5.50 4.57
N PRO A 288 17.67 6.02 5.70
CA PRO A 288 17.64 5.30 6.97
C PRO A 288 16.20 5.02 7.41
N LEU A 289 15.93 3.80 7.89
CA LEU A 289 14.58 3.37 8.31
C LEU A 289 14.40 3.27 9.83
N GLY A 290 15.37 3.75 10.61
CA GLY A 290 15.41 3.64 12.08
C GLY A 290 16.24 2.46 12.58
#